data_AF-A0A7S2YTR3-F1
#
_entry.id   AF-A0A7S2YTR3-F1
#
_cell.length_a   1.000
_cell.length_b   1.000
_cell.length_c   1.000
_cell.angle_alpha   90.00
_cell.angle_beta   90.00
_cell.angle_gamma   90.00
#
_symmetry.space_group_name_H-M   'P 1'
#
loop_
_entity.id
_entity.type
_entity.pdbx_description
1 polymer ?
#
loop_
_entity_poly.entity_id
_entity_poly.type
_entity_poly.pdbx_seq_one_letter_code
_entity_poly.pdbx_strand_id
1 'polypeptide(L)'
;IQDMNVIRKRLEVGKGGGLARAAAQQSSSTNMVSLILSDVLGDPLDLIASGPTVRDTSTAHNAWQLVQQHLIPKGLELPPKVLALLEQGSNSTDDNNDNDTTIHYGPTCLVGHNGLAVTRAADVAHELGYHPIVLGTQFQGEARDAATFLVSMAQHLQQQSPPSKYSMATKFPVALIAGGETTVTLPSDATQTGKGGRNQELALTAAVTMRQQRQASGLPPLRNIVVASVGTDGTDGPTDAAGAVVDGGTLARLGGDVTESLQHHDAYHYLEQVDPQGNSPLIRTGPTGTNVADIMM
;
A
#
# COMPACT_ATOMS: atom_id res chain seq x y z
N ILE A 1 2.51 14.28 2.25
CA ILE A 1 3.05 13.61 3.48
C ILE A 1 4.54 13.92 3.68
N GLN A 2 5.37 13.82 2.64
CA GLN A 2 6.80 14.15 2.71
C GLN A 2 7.05 15.56 3.28
N ASP A 3 6.38 16.59 2.76
CA ASP A 3 6.50 17.98 3.25
C ASP A 3 6.16 18.13 4.74
N MET A 4 5.08 17.47 5.17
CA MET A 4 4.67 17.46 6.57
C MET A 4 5.72 16.79 7.45
N ASN A 5 6.38 15.71 6.98
CA ASN A 5 7.44 15.05 7.72
C ASN A 5 8.67 15.96 7.87
N VAL A 6 9.04 16.73 6.84
CA VAL A 6 10.13 17.72 6.92
C VAL A 6 9.88 18.71 8.05
N ILE A 7 8.66 19.27 8.15
CA ILE A 7 8.30 20.17 9.25
C ILE A 7 8.31 19.42 10.59
N ARG A 8 7.72 18.23 10.67
CA ARG A 8 7.58 17.48 11.93
C ARG A 8 8.93 17.08 12.53
N LYS A 9 9.93 16.72 11.71
CA LYS A 9 11.29 16.40 12.16
C LYS A 9 11.97 17.58 12.90
N ARG A 10 11.52 18.82 12.69
CA ARG A 10 12.04 20.02 13.39
C ARG A 10 11.32 20.32 14.70
N LEU A 11 10.12 19.79 14.90
CA LEU A 11 9.30 20.07 16.07
C LEU A 11 9.43 19.00 17.16
N GLU A 12 10.15 17.91 16.88
CA GLU A 12 10.26 16.78 17.80
C GLU A 12 11.69 16.27 17.90
N VAL A 13 12.20 16.18 19.13
CA VAL A 13 13.59 15.86 19.43
C VAL A 13 14.00 14.46 18.97
N GLY A 14 13.08 13.48 19.01
CA GLY A 14 13.39 12.08 18.69
C GLY A 14 13.43 11.75 17.21
N LYS A 15 12.86 12.60 16.34
CA LYS A 15 12.74 12.37 14.90
C LYS A 15 14.00 12.82 14.15
N GLY A 16 14.12 12.44 12.88
CA GLY A 16 15.22 12.88 12.01
C GLY A 16 16.61 12.63 12.59
N GLY A 17 16.86 11.41 13.06
CA GLY A 17 18.12 10.99 13.69
C GLY A 17 18.25 11.36 15.17
N GLY A 18 17.21 11.96 15.75
CA GLY A 18 17.20 12.43 17.13
C GLY A 18 17.47 11.35 18.17
N LEU A 19 16.89 10.17 17.99
CA LEU A 19 17.14 9.03 18.86
C LEU A 19 18.59 8.52 18.72
N ALA A 20 19.12 8.46 17.50
CA ALA A 20 20.53 8.09 17.27
C ALA A 20 21.49 9.09 17.94
N ARG A 21 21.22 10.39 17.82
CA ARG A 21 21.98 11.45 18.51
C ARG A 21 21.94 11.32 20.02
N ALA A 22 20.74 11.13 20.59
CA ALA A 22 20.57 10.96 22.02
C ALA A 22 21.35 9.74 22.54
N ALA A 23 21.36 8.62 21.81
CA ALA A 23 22.12 7.42 22.17
C ALA A 23 23.64 7.64 22.08
N ALA A 24 24.13 8.33 21.05
CA ALA A 24 25.55 8.64 20.88
C ALA A 24 26.08 9.58 21.99
N GLN A 25 25.23 10.48 22.50
CA GLN A 25 25.59 11.38 23.61
C GLN A 25 25.74 10.67 24.96
N GLN A 26 25.16 9.47 25.15
CA GLN A 26 25.29 8.72 26.40
C GLN A 26 26.66 8.05 26.56
N SER A 27 27.21 7.53 25.46
CA SER A 27 28.56 6.95 25.43
C SER A 27 29.03 6.79 23.98
N SER A 28 30.31 7.06 23.73
CA SER A 28 30.97 6.79 22.45
C SER A 28 31.06 5.29 22.10
N SER A 29 30.71 4.41 23.05
CA SER A 29 30.67 2.95 22.87
C SER A 29 29.26 2.37 22.69
N THR A 30 28.21 3.21 22.61
CA THR A 30 26.83 2.74 22.47
C THR A 30 26.61 2.17 21.08
N ASN A 31 26.28 0.88 21.00
CA ASN A 31 25.90 0.23 19.75
C ASN A 31 24.39 0.28 19.57
N MET A 32 23.92 0.86 18.47
CA MET A 32 22.52 0.88 18.08
C MET A 32 22.30 -0.07 16.90
N VAL A 33 21.22 -0.84 16.93
CA VAL A 33 20.72 -1.59 15.77
C VAL A 33 19.23 -1.31 15.65
N SER A 34 18.79 -0.90 14.47
CA SER A 34 17.39 -0.63 14.19
C SER A 34 16.79 -1.79 13.41
N LEU A 35 15.77 -2.43 13.99
CA LEU A 35 14.93 -3.42 13.33
C LEU A 35 13.62 -2.76 12.94
N ILE A 36 13.33 -2.68 11.65
CA ILE A 36 12.22 -1.90 11.11
C ILE A 36 11.22 -2.82 10.43
N LEU A 37 9.95 -2.69 10.81
CA LEU A 37 8.79 -3.20 10.09
C LEU A 37 8.20 -2.02 9.32
N SER A 38 8.25 -2.06 7.99
CA SER A 38 7.86 -0.97 7.11
C SER A 38 6.44 -1.17 6.58
N ASP A 39 5.56 -0.22 6.91
CA ASP A 39 4.23 -0.03 6.34
C ASP A 39 4.22 1.03 5.22
N VAL A 40 5.39 1.55 4.84
CA VAL A 40 5.53 2.63 3.83
C VAL A 40 6.06 2.05 2.53
N LEU A 41 5.34 2.26 1.43
CA LEU A 41 5.75 1.79 0.11
C LEU A 41 7.14 2.33 -0.28
N GLY A 42 7.98 1.41 -0.75
CA GLY A 42 9.36 1.67 -1.15
C GLY A 42 10.36 1.79 0.01
N ASP A 43 9.89 1.55 1.24
CA ASP A 43 10.70 1.47 2.45
C ASP A 43 11.64 2.68 2.71
N PRO A 44 11.21 3.95 2.47
CA PRO A 44 12.03 5.12 2.73
C PRO A 44 12.24 5.32 4.23
N LEU A 45 13.43 4.94 4.72
CA LEU A 45 13.76 4.90 6.14
C LEU A 45 13.57 6.24 6.87
N ASP A 46 13.72 7.35 6.17
CA ASP A 46 13.59 8.69 6.74
C ASP A 46 12.12 9.13 6.93
N LEU A 47 11.19 8.47 6.24
CA LEU A 47 9.75 8.66 6.41
C LEU A 47 9.16 7.70 7.45
N ILE A 48 9.67 6.46 7.53
CA ILE A 48 9.24 5.47 8.52
C ILE A 48 9.47 6.02 9.93
N ALA A 49 8.40 6.20 10.71
CA ALA A 49 8.42 6.88 12.00
C ALA A 49 9.09 8.28 11.99
N SER A 50 9.20 8.92 10.81
CA SER A 50 10.00 10.14 10.59
C SER A 50 11.51 9.97 10.88
N GLY A 51 12.03 8.76 10.69
CA GLY A 51 13.45 8.45 10.68
C GLY A 51 14.19 8.74 11.99
N PRO A 52 13.77 8.21 13.15
CA PRO A 52 14.38 8.56 14.45
C PRO A 52 15.84 8.10 14.57
N THR A 53 16.22 7.03 13.87
CA THR A 53 17.56 6.42 13.90
C THR A 53 18.32 6.56 12.59
N VAL A 54 17.79 7.34 11.64
CA VAL A 54 18.45 7.60 10.37
C VAL A 54 18.69 9.09 10.20
N ARG A 55 19.70 9.41 9.41
CA ARG A 55 20.04 10.80 9.12
C ARG A 55 18.89 11.50 8.41
N ASP A 56 18.59 12.73 8.82
CA ASP A 56 17.62 13.57 8.13
C ASP A 56 18.32 14.40 7.05
N THR A 57 17.93 14.21 5.80
CA THR A 57 18.52 14.92 4.66
C THR A 57 17.86 16.26 4.37
N SER A 58 16.78 16.61 5.07
CA SER A 58 16.12 17.92 4.95
C SER A 58 16.77 18.97 5.87
N THR A 59 16.54 20.26 5.62
CA THR A 59 17.10 21.36 6.43
C THR A 59 16.00 22.17 7.12
N ALA A 60 16.34 22.98 8.14
CA ALA A 60 15.38 23.94 8.70
C ALA A 60 14.95 24.98 7.65
N HIS A 61 15.83 25.34 6.72
CA HIS A 61 15.45 26.14 5.55
C HIS A 61 14.35 25.47 4.71
N ASN A 62 14.45 24.17 4.41
CA ASN A 62 13.39 23.46 3.70
C ASN A 62 12.06 23.49 4.46
N ALA A 63 12.10 23.24 5.78
CA ALA A 63 10.89 23.28 6.61
C ALA A 63 10.24 24.67 6.60
N TRP A 64 11.04 25.73 6.70
CA TRP A 64 10.53 27.11 6.67
C TRP A 64 9.91 27.46 5.31
N GLN A 65 10.54 27.08 4.20
CA GLN A 65 9.98 27.26 2.87
C GLN A 65 8.61 26.57 2.74
N LEU A 66 8.45 25.35 3.26
CA LEU A 66 7.18 24.63 3.22
C LEU A 66 6.08 25.33 4.04
N VAL A 67 6.42 25.93 5.20
CA VAL A 67 5.48 26.76 5.96
C VAL A 67 5.01 27.96 5.14
N GLN A 68 5.95 28.66 4.49
CA GLN A 68 5.65 29.82 3.65
C GLN A 68 4.82 29.46 2.41
N GLN A 69 5.03 28.28 1.84
CA GLN A 69 4.32 27.82 0.64
C GLN A 69 2.94 27.25 0.94
N HIS A 70 2.77 26.51 2.03
CA HIS A 70 1.56 25.72 2.27
C HIS A 70 0.67 26.23 3.38
N LEU A 71 1.24 26.81 4.44
CA LEU A 71 0.48 27.13 5.66
C LEU A 71 0.08 28.61 5.73
N ILE A 72 1.04 29.51 5.52
CA ILE A 72 0.79 30.96 5.55
C ILE A 72 -0.27 31.37 4.51
N PRO A 73 -0.22 30.92 3.24
CA PRO A 73 -1.22 31.32 2.23
C PRO A 73 -2.63 30.83 2.56
N LYS A 74 -2.77 29.79 3.38
CA LYS A 74 -4.05 29.25 3.83
C LYS A 74 -4.57 29.93 5.10
N GLY A 75 -3.87 30.94 5.62
CA GLY A 75 -4.23 31.64 6.85
C GLY A 75 -4.13 30.76 8.10
N LEU A 76 -3.30 29.70 8.07
CA LEU A 76 -3.15 28.81 9.21
C LEU A 76 -2.23 29.46 10.25
N GLU A 77 -2.78 29.82 11.41
CA GLU A 77 -2.00 30.40 12.50
C GLU A 77 -1.22 29.32 13.27
N LEU A 78 0.10 29.33 13.12
CA LEU A 78 0.98 28.49 13.94
C LEU A 78 1.23 29.15 15.30
N PRO A 79 1.38 28.36 16.39
CA PRO A 79 1.76 28.91 17.68
C PRO A 79 3.06 29.73 17.59
N PRO A 80 3.16 30.90 18.25
CA PRO A 80 4.32 31.79 18.10
C PRO A 80 5.68 31.11 18.37
N LYS A 81 5.72 30.17 19.32
CA LYS A 81 6.93 29.38 19.62
C LYS A 81 7.36 28.48 18.46
N VAL A 82 6.41 27.89 17.74
CA VAL A 82 6.67 27.03 16.58
C VAL A 82 7.20 27.86 15.43
N LEU A 83 6.57 29.02 15.18
CA LEU A 83 6.99 29.94 14.13
C LEU A 83 8.43 30.45 14.38
N ALA A 84 8.71 30.90 15.60
CA ALA A 84 10.04 31.35 15.99
C ALA A 84 11.10 30.25 15.84
N LEU A 85 10.79 29.01 16.22
CA LEU A 85 11.71 27.87 16.09
C LEU A 85 12.06 27.59 14.62
N LEU A 86 11.06 27.56 13.73
CA LEU A 86 11.24 27.27 12.30
C LEU A 86 11.96 28.42 11.58
N GLU A 87 11.63 29.68 11.91
CA GLU A 87 12.27 30.86 11.34
C GLU A 87 13.73 31.02 11.81
N GLN A 88 14.01 30.82 13.09
CA GLN A 88 15.36 30.90 13.64
C GLN A 88 16.25 29.79 13.07
N GLY A 89 15.72 28.57 12.93
CA GLY A 89 16.45 27.46 12.32
C GLY A 89 16.90 27.77 10.88
N SER A 90 16.01 28.36 10.08
CA SER A 90 16.30 28.79 8.70
C SER A 90 17.43 29.83 8.59
N ASN A 91 17.63 30.65 9.62
CA ASN A 91 18.64 31.72 9.62
C ASN A 91 19.98 31.27 10.23
N SER A 92 20.04 30.07 10.80
CA SER A 92 21.26 29.54 11.38
C SER A 92 22.19 28.97 10.30
N THR A 93 23.49 29.31 10.36
CA THR A 93 24.52 28.66 9.53
C THR A 93 24.86 27.25 10.02
N ASP A 94 24.39 26.91 11.22
CA ASP A 94 24.50 25.60 11.89
C ASP A 94 23.38 24.62 11.50
N ASP A 95 22.59 24.94 10.46
CA ASP A 95 21.56 24.05 9.90
C ASP A 95 22.17 22.69 9.43
N ASN A 96 23.51 22.62 9.38
CA ASN A 96 24.33 21.42 9.24
C ASN A 96 24.95 20.94 10.58
N ASN A 97 24.17 20.80 11.65
CA ASN A 97 24.51 19.80 12.70
C ASN A 97 24.65 18.37 12.12
N ASP A 98 24.31 18.23 10.83
CA ASP A 98 24.44 17.06 9.98
C ASP A 98 25.88 16.82 9.46
N ASN A 99 26.79 17.79 9.50
CA ASN A 99 28.22 17.53 9.24
C ASN A 99 28.96 16.93 10.44
N ASP A 100 28.24 16.65 11.54
CA ASP A 100 28.79 15.92 12.65
C ASP A 100 28.98 14.44 12.30
N THR A 101 30.09 14.15 11.63
CA THR A 101 30.57 12.80 11.31
C THR A 101 30.82 11.95 12.55
N THR A 102 30.71 12.51 13.77
CA THR A 102 30.88 11.77 15.02
C THR A 102 29.63 10.95 15.41
N ILE A 103 28.47 11.21 14.79
CA ILE A 103 27.25 10.43 15.07
C ILE A 103 27.26 9.14 14.22
N HIS A 104 27.48 8.02 14.89
CA HIS A 104 27.36 6.70 14.30
C HIS A 104 25.89 6.25 14.28
N TYR A 105 25.24 6.44 13.12
CA TYR A 105 23.96 5.79 12.82
C TYR A 105 24.24 4.29 12.63
N GLY A 106 23.90 3.48 13.64
CA GLY A 106 24.17 2.05 13.63
C GLY A 106 23.43 1.30 12.51
N PRO A 107 23.67 -0.03 12.37
CA PRO A 107 23.04 -0.83 11.32
C PRO A 107 21.51 -0.74 11.36
N THR A 108 20.91 -0.60 10.18
CA THR A 108 19.45 -0.64 10.01
C THR A 108 19.06 -1.85 9.19
N CYS A 109 18.11 -2.63 9.69
CA CYS A 109 17.61 -3.85 9.07
C CYS A 109 16.09 -3.75 8.91
N LEU A 110 15.61 -3.86 7.67
CA LEU A 110 14.20 -4.08 7.39
C LEU A 110 13.89 -5.55 7.68
N VAL A 111 13.16 -5.81 8.75
CA VAL A 111 12.77 -7.16 9.19
C VAL A 111 11.39 -7.57 8.68
N GLY A 112 10.62 -6.62 8.18
CA GLY A 112 9.43 -6.89 7.38
C GLY A 112 9.02 -5.67 6.57
N HIS A 113 8.55 -5.92 5.37
CA HIS A 113 8.10 -4.92 4.41
C HIS A 113 7.31 -5.62 3.29
N ASN A 114 6.64 -4.85 2.43
CA ASN A 114 5.77 -5.41 1.40
C ASN A 114 6.54 -6.36 0.46
N GLY A 115 7.78 -6.01 0.12
CA GLY A 115 8.63 -6.83 -0.75
C GLY A 115 8.85 -8.24 -0.20
N LEU A 116 9.10 -8.38 1.10
CA LEU A 116 9.24 -9.69 1.73
C LEU A 116 7.94 -10.51 1.66
N ALA A 117 6.78 -9.85 1.83
CA ALA A 117 5.48 -10.50 1.75
C ALA A 117 5.18 -10.99 0.32
N VAL A 118 5.47 -10.17 -0.69
CA VAL A 118 5.35 -10.51 -2.12
C VAL A 118 6.29 -11.65 -2.50
N THR A 119 7.55 -11.61 -2.08
CA THR A 119 8.51 -12.69 -2.32
C THR A 119 8.00 -14.00 -1.70
N ARG A 120 7.48 -13.96 -0.47
CA ARG A 120 6.95 -15.18 0.15
C ARG A 120 5.70 -15.70 -0.56
N ALA A 121 4.83 -14.82 -1.05
CA ALA A 121 3.68 -15.23 -1.88
C ALA A 121 4.15 -15.93 -3.17
N ALA A 122 5.20 -15.41 -3.81
CA ALA A 122 5.79 -16.02 -5.01
C ALA A 122 6.41 -17.39 -4.73
N ASP A 123 7.15 -17.53 -3.62
CA ASP A 123 7.72 -18.81 -3.19
C ASP A 123 6.63 -19.85 -2.98
N VAL A 124 5.56 -19.49 -2.24
CA VAL A 124 4.43 -20.40 -1.99
C VAL A 124 3.70 -20.76 -3.29
N ALA A 125 3.50 -19.80 -4.19
CA ALA A 125 2.90 -20.09 -5.51
C ALA A 125 3.75 -21.11 -6.30
N HIS A 126 5.08 -20.95 -6.29
CA HIS A 126 5.99 -21.90 -6.92
C HIS A 126 5.96 -23.27 -6.26
N GLU A 127 5.96 -23.34 -4.91
CA GLU A 127 5.81 -24.58 -4.14
C GLU A 127 4.51 -25.33 -4.50
N LEU A 128 3.43 -24.58 -4.81
CA LEU A 128 2.14 -25.11 -5.25
C LEU A 128 2.08 -25.46 -6.76
N GLY A 129 3.17 -25.28 -7.50
CA GLY A 129 3.28 -25.64 -8.92
C GLY A 129 2.88 -24.55 -9.92
N TYR A 130 2.66 -23.31 -9.46
CA TYR A 130 2.47 -22.15 -10.33
C TYR A 130 3.80 -21.59 -10.82
N HIS A 131 3.78 -20.91 -11.96
CA HIS A 131 4.86 -20.04 -12.41
C HIS A 131 4.60 -18.62 -11.88
N PRO A 132 5.30 -18.16 -10.81
CA PRO A 132 5.08 -16.83 -10.26
C PRO A 132 5.71 -15.76 -11.16
N ILE A 133 4.99 -14.65 -11.35
CA ILE A 133 5.46 -13.43 -12.00
C ILE A 133 5.18 -12.26 -11.06
N VAL A 134 6.24 -11.71 -10.47
CA VAL A 134 6.15 -10.53 -9.62
C VAL A 134 6.11 -9.28 -10.50
N LEU A 135 5.01 -8.53 -10.43
CA LEU A 135 4.78 -7.31 -11.20
C LEU A 135 5.41 -6.07 -10.54
N GLY A 136 5.59 -6.10 -9.22
CA GLY A 136 6.17 -5.02 -8.43
C GLY A 136 5.69 -5.03 -6.99
N THR A 137 6.31 -4.20 -6.15
CA THR A 137 6.04 -4.08 -4.69
C THR A 137 5.66 -2.66 -4.27
N GLN A 138 5.38 -1.80 -5.24
CA GLN A 138 5.02 -0.38 -5.04
C GLN A 138 3.81 -0.01 -5.92
N PHE A 139 2.93 -0.98 -6.19
CA PHE A 139 1.74 -0.77 -7.00
C PHE A 139 0.83 0.24 -6.31
N GLN A 140 0.47 1.30 -7.02
CA GLN A 140 -0.31 2.43 -6.52
C GLN A 140 -1.32 2.88 -7.58
N GLY A 141 -2.33 3.64 -7.14
CA GLY A 141 -3.40 4.13 -7.98
C GLY A 141 -4.76 3.58 -7.56
N GLU A 142 -5.78 3.83 -8.37
CA GLU A 142 -7.15 3.42 -8.05
C GLU A 142 -7.31 1.90 -8.12
N ALA A 143 -7.99 1.34 -7.11
CA ALA A 143 -8.26 -0.10 -6.98
C ALA A 143 -8.95 -0.68 -8.22
N ARG A 144 -9.86 0.08 -8.84
CA ARG A 144 -10.59 -0.33 -10.06
C ARG A 144 -9.68 -0.45 -11.28
N ASP A 145 -8.70 0.43 -11.40
CA ASP A 145 -7.75 0.43 -12.50
C ASP A 145 -6.77 -0.73 -12.35
N ALA A 146 -6.28 -0.97 -11.13
CA ALA A 146 -5.46 -2.13 -10.80
C ALA A 146 -6.19 -3.45 -11.13
N ALA A 147 -7.46 -3.58 -10.76
CA ALA A 147 -8.28 -4.74 -11.09
C ALA A 147 -8.37 -4.98 -12.61
N THR A 148 -8.66 -3.91 -13.37
CA THR A 148 -8.80 -3.98 -14.82
C THR A 148 -7.49 -4.39 -15.49
N PHE A 149 -6.37 -3.87 -15.01
CA PHE A 149 -5.04 -4.23 -15.47
C PHE A 149 -4.72 -5.71 -15.21
N LEU A 150 -4.89 -6.18 -13.99
CA LEU A 150 -4.62 -7.58 -13.61
C LEU A 150 -5.46 -8.57 -14.41
N VAL A 151 -6.77 -8.33 -14.53
CA VAL A 151 -7.67 -9.19 -15.31
C VAL A 151 -7.27 -9.20 -16.80
N SER A 152 -6.92 -8.05 -17.37
CA SER A 152 -6.50 -7.96 -18.77
C SER A 152 -5.20 -8.71 -19.03
N MET A 153 -4.22 -8.64 -18.12
CA MET A 153 -2.98 -9.42 -18.22
C MET A 153 -3.24 -10.92 -18.12
N ALA A 154 -4.04 -11.36 -17.14
CA ALA A 154 -4.37 -12.77 -16.95
C ALA A 154 -5.10 -13.33 -18.18
N GLN A 155 -6.05 -12.58 -18.75
CA GLN A 155 -6.75 -12.97 -19.97
C GLN A 155 -5.81 -13.03 -21.17
N HIS A 156 -4.92 -12.05 -21.34
CA HIS A 156 -3.94 -12.05 -22.42
C HIS A 156 -3.05 -13.30 -22.36
N LEU A 157 -2.51 -13.62 -21.18
CA LEU A 157 -1.70 -14.82 -20.98
C LEU A 157 -2.48 -16.09 -21.35
N GLN A 158 -3.74 -16.20 -20.94
CA GLN A 158 -4.57 -17.35 -21.28
C GLN A 158 -4.79 -17.51 -22.80
N GLN A 159 -4.95 -16.41 -23.54
CA GLN A 159 -5.22 -16.44 -24.98
C GLN A 159 -3.98 -16.76 -25.83
N GLN A 160 -2.78 -16.55 -25.29
CA GLN A 160 -1.51 -16.82 -25.98
C GLN A 160 -1.18 -18.32 -25.94
N SER A 161 -1.78 -19.10 -26.84
CA SER A 161 -1.45 -20.53 -27.04
C SER A 161 -1.17 -20.85 -28.52
N PRO A 162 0.08 -21.18 -28.89
CA PRO A 162 1.28 -21.19 -28.06
C PRO A 162 1.73 -19.77 -27.64
N PRO A 163 2.43 -19.60 -26.51
CA PRO A 163 2.99 -18.32 -26.10
C PRO A 163 3.97 -17.78 -27.15
N SER A 164 3.90 -16.47 -27.45
CA SER A 164 4.90 -15.83 -28.31
C SER A 164 6.25 -15.69 -27.61
N LYS A 165 7.33 -15.42 -28.36
CA LYS A 165 8.67 -15.13 -27.81
C LYS A 165 8.72 -13.87 -26.91
N TYR A 166 7.65 -13.08 -26.89
CA TYR A 166 7.50 -11.88 -26.06
C TYR A 166 6.54 -12.10 -24.87
N SER A 167 6.03 -13.33 -24.69
CA SER A 167 5.15 -13.65 -23.57
C SER A 167 5.90 -13.60 -22.24
N MET A 168 5.27 -13.02 -21.22
CA MET A 168 5.82 -12.99 -19.86
C MET A 168 5.83 -14.37 -19.21
N ALA A 169 4.96 -15.28 -19.66
CA ALA A 169 4.89 -16.66 -19.20
C ALA A 169 4.92 -17.63 -20.38
N THR A 170 5.66 -18.73 -20.22
CA THR A 170 5.64 -19.85 -21.15
C THR A 170 5.17 -21.15 -20.51
N LYS A 171 4.91 -21.13 -19.20
CA LYS A 171 4.48 -22.26 -18.37
C LYS A 171 3.21 -21.88 -17.62
N PHE A 172 2.25 -22.80 -17.57
CA PHE A 172 1.00 -22.67 -16.83
C PHE A 172 0.89 -23.79 -15.78
N PRO A 173 0.17 -23.56 -14.66
CA PRO A 173 -0.56 -22.33 -14.32
C PRO A 173 0.37 -21.17 -13.90
N VAL A 174 -0.09 -19.93 -14.05
CA VAL A 174 0.67 -18.70 -13.72
C VAL A 174 0.04 -18.05 -12.50
N ALA A 175 0.88 -17.49 -11.61
CA ALA A 175 0.45 -16.58 -10.55
C ALA A 175 1.04 -15.19 -10.83
N LEU A 176 0.19 -14.22 -11.17
CA LEU A 176 0.60 -12.82 -11.21
C LEU A 176 0.57 -12.30 -9.77
N ILE A 177 1.63 -11.62 -9.33
CA ILE A 177 1.70 -11.17 -7.94
C ILE A 177 2.17 -9.73 -7.92
N ALA A 178 1.40 -8.86 -7.30
CA ALA A 178 1.77 -7.48 -7.04
C ALA A 178 1.62 -7.18 -5.56
N GLY A 179 2.45 -6.29 -5.06
CA GLY A 179 2.27 -5.68 -3.75
C GLY A 179 2.33 -4.16 -3.86
N GLY A 180 1.70 -3.49 -2.90
CA GLY A 180 1.49 -2.07 -2.99
C GLY A 180 0.37 -1.61 -2.08
N GLU A 181 -0.19 -0.45 -2.40
CA GLU A 181 -1.31 0.13 -1.68
C GLU A 181 -2.16 0.93 -2.66
N THR A 182 -3.31 0.38 -3.01
CA THR A 182 -4.28 1.06 -3.89
C THR A 182 -5.14 2.05 -3.11
N THR A 183 -5.85 2.92 -3.81
CA THR A 183 -6.81 3.85 -3.23
C THR A 183 -8.20 3.63 -3.80
N VAL A 184 -9.18 4.12 -3.05
CA VAL A 184 -10.55 4.31 -3.53
C VAL A 184 -10.88 5.78 -3.36
N THR A 185 -11.11 6.47 -4.47
CA THR A 185 -11.57 7.85 -4.44
C THR A 185 -13.06 7.89 -4.09
N LEU A 186 -13.37 8.40 -2.89
CA LEU A 186 -14.75 8.64 -2.45
C LEU A 186 -15.25 10.03 -2.92
N PRO A 187 -16.52 10.18 -3.32
CA PRO A 187 -17.08 11.47 -3.70
C PRO A 187 -17.04 12.45 -2.53
N SER A 188 -16.58 13.68 -2.78
CA SER A 188 -16.41 14.71 -1.75
C SER A 188 -17.73 15.21 -1.14
N ASP A 189 -18.84 15.02 -1.84
CA ASP A 189 -20.20 15.44 -1.48
C ASP A 189 -21.08 14.28 -0.99
N ALA A 190 -20.54 13.06 -0.91
CA ALA A 190 -21.28 11.91 -0.41
C ALA A 190 -21.56 12.09 1.09
N THR A 191 -22.82 12.34 1.42
CA THR A 191 -23.29 12.38 2.82
C THR A 191 -23.30 11.00 3.45
N GLN A 192 -23.31 9.94 2.63
CA GLN A 192 -23.20 8.55 3.06
C GLN A 192 -22.56 7.73 1.93
N THR A 193 -21.40 7.12 2.20
CA THR A 193 -20.80 6.09 1.37
C THR A 193 -21.16 4.72 1.95
N GLY A 194 -21.15 3.70 1.10
CA GLY A 194 -21.26 2.30 1.52
C GLY A 194 -20.08 1.84 2.37
N LYS A 195 -20.05 0.53 2.63
CA LYS A 195 -19.01 -0.15 3.39
C LYS A 195 -18.13 -0.96 2.43
N GLY A 196 -16.82 -0.86 2.60
CA GLY A 196 -15.85 -1.55 1.77
C GLY A 196 -14.45 -1.02 1.96
N GLY A 197 -13.50 -1.59 1.24
CA GLY A 197 -12.13 -1.12 1.20
C GLY A 197 -11.53 -1.34 -0.18
N ARG A 198 -10.29 -0.89 -0.34
CA ARG A 198 -9.56 -0.93 -1.61
C ARG A 198 -9.38 -2.35 -2.15
N ASN A 199 -9.12 -3.33 -1.28
CA ASN A 199 -8.92 -4.72 -1.68
C ASN A 199 -10.24 -5.37 -2.11
N GLN A 200 -11.33 -5.09 -1.39
CA GLN A 200 -12.68 -5.52 -1.75
C GLN A 200 -13.16 -4.87 -3.06
N GLU A 201 -12.89 -3.57 -3.25
CA GLU A 201 -13.26 -2.84 -4.46
C GLU A 201 -12.48 -3.32 -5.68
N LEU A 202 -11.19 -3.62 -5.53
CA LEU A 202 -10.37 -4.27 -6.56
C LEU A 202 -10.98 -5.63 -6.93
N ALA A 203 -11.23 -6.50 -5.95
CA ALA A 203 -11.79 -7.83 -6.19
C ALA A 203 -13.16 -7.76 -6.86
N LEU A 204 -14.08 -6.91 -6.38
CA LEU A 204 -15.41 -6.77 -6.99
C LEU A 204 -15.32 -6.23 -8.42
N THR A 205 -14.44 -5.25 -8.66
CA THR A 205 -14.20 -4.72 -10.01
C THR A 205 -13.62 -5.80 -10.93
N ALA A 206 -12.70 -6.64 -10.44
CA ALA A 206 -12.15 -7.74 -11.22
C ALA A 206 -13.25 -8.72 -11.68
N ALA A 207 -14.20 -9.05 -10.78
CA ALA A 207 -15.34 -9.90 -11.12
C ALA A 207 -16.22 -9.27 -12.23
N VAL A 208 -16.45 -7.96 -12.16
CA VAL A 208 -17.19 -7.20 -13.19
C VAL A 208 -16.46 -7.20 -14.52
N THR A 209 -15.16 -6.89 -14.52
CA THR A 209 -14.31 -6.86 -15.72
C THR A 209 -14.29 -8.23 -16.41
N MET A 210 -14.12 -9.31 -15.64
CA MET A 210 -14.17 -10.68 -16.18
C MET A 210 -15.52 -11.01 -16.84
N ARG A 211 -16.64 -10.59 -16.24
CA ARG A 211 -17.98 -10.77 -16.80
C ARG A 211 -18.16 -9.99 -18.10
N GLN A 212 -17.78 -8.71 -18.11
CA GLN A 212 -17.92 -7.83 -19.27
C GLN A 212 -17.11 -8.35 -20.48
N GLN A 213 -15.86 -8.75 -20.26
CA GLN A 213 -15.01 -9.32 -21.31
C GLN A 213 -15.60 -10.59 -21.93
N ARG A 214 -16.21 -11.46 -21.11
CA ARG A 214 -16.87 -12.68 -21.60
C ARG A 214 -18.18 -12.42 -22.32
N GLN A 215 -19.01 -11.51 -21.79
CA GLN A 215 -20.26 -11.10 -22.45
C GLN A 215 -19.97 -10.53 -23.85
N ALA A 216 -18.96 -9.67 -23.98
CA ALA A 216 -18.55 -9.12 -25.27
C ALA A 216 -18.08 -10.19 -26.28
N SER A 217 -17.54 -11.31 -25.78
CA SER A 217 -17.04 -12.40 -26.61
C SER A 217 -18.05 -13.54 -26.86
N GLY A 218 -19.21 -13.53 -26.19
CA GLY A 218 -20.17 -14.64 -26.23
C GLY A 218 -19.65 -15.96 -25.64
N LEU A 219 -18.61 -15.90 -24.81
CA LEU A 219 -17.91 -17.07 -24.25
C LEU A 219 -18.35 -17.36 -22.81
N PRO A 220 -18.21 -18.60 -22.31
CA PRO A 220 -18.54 -18.94 -20.92
C PRO A 220 -17.67 -18.17 -19.91
N PRO A 221 -18.10 -18.02 -18.64
CA PRO A 221 -17.37 -17.24 -17.63
C PRO A 221 -15.87 -17.63 -17.47
N LEU A 222 -15.00 -16.65 -17.18
CA LEU A 222 -13.55 -16.83 -16.90
C LEU A 222 -13.32 -17.51 -15.54
N ARG A 223 -13.71 -18.77 -15.38
CA ARG A 223 -13.53 -19.51 -14.11
C ARG A 223 -12.10 -19.98 -13.84
N ASN A 224 -11.25 -19.93 -14.85
CA ASN A 224 -9.84 -20.31 -14.75
C ASN A 224 -8.93 -19.12 -14.38
N ILE A 225 -9.52 -17.95 -14.11
CA ILE A 225 -8.85 -16.78 -13.56
C ILE A 225 -9.50 -16.53 -12.21
N VAL A 226 -8.65 -16.44 -11.19
CA VAL A 226 -9.03 -16.11 -9.81
C VAL A 226 -8.23 -14.87 -9.45
N VAL A 227 -8.87 -13.89 -8.84
CA VAL A 227 -8.23 -12.66 -8.37
C VAL A 227 -8.47 -12.55 -6.87
N ALA A 228 -7.41 -12.34 -6.11
CA ALA A 228 -7.45 -12.07 -4.68
C ALA A 228 -6.69 -10.78 -4.37
N SER A 229 -7.26 -9.95 -3.50
CA SER A 229 -6.58 -8.78 -2.96
C SER A 229 -6.74 -8.77 -1.45
N VAL A 230 -5.66 -8.57 -0.71
CA VAL A 230 -5.63 -8.75 0.74
C VAL A 230 -4.70 -7.73 1.41
N GLY A 231 -5.24 -7.01 2.40
CA GLY A 231 -4.48 -6.21 3.33
C GLY A 231 -3.76 -7.09 4.36
N THR A 232 -2.45 -6.91 4.50
CA THR A 232 -1.63 -7.75 5.38
C THR A 232 -1.89 -7.54 6.87
N ASP A 233 -2.58 -6.47 7.25
CA ASP A 233 -3.03 -6.20 8.61
C ASP A 233 -4.30 -6.97 9.02
N GLY A 234 -4.95 -7.60 8.04
CA GLY A 234 -6.16 -8.36 8.23
C GLY A 234 -7.45 -7.52 8.16
N THR A 235 -7.33 -6.27 7.72
CA THR A 235 -8.45 -5.33 7.57
C THR A 235 -8.39 -4.63 6.22
N ASP A 236 -9.56 -4.25 5.69
CA ASP A 236 -9.68 -3.52 4.44
C ASP A 236 -10.82 -2.52 4.56
N GLY A 237 -10.48 -1.23 4.60
CA GLY A 237 -11.42 -0.17 4.95
C GLY A 237 -12.01 -0.34 6.36
N PRO A 238 -13.18 0.26 6.66
CA PRO A 238 -13.86 0.10 7.94
C PRO A 238 -14.64 -1.24 8.01
N THR A 239 -13.94 -2.36 7.80
CA THR A 239 -14.55 -3.70 7.73
C THR A 239 -13.78 -4.72 8.57
N ASP A 240 -14.37 -5.91 8.77
CA ASP A 240 -13.74 -7.04 9.45
C ASP A 240 -13.09 -8.05 8.48
N ALA A 241 -13.08 -7.73 7.19
CA ALA A 241 -12.44 -8.50 6.15
C ALA A 241 -11.07 -7.88 5.79
N ALA A 242 -10.11 -8.71 5.45
CA ALA A 242 -8.82 -8.30 4.92
C ALA A 242 -8.89 -7.97 3.42
N GLY A 243 -9.97 -8.35 2.75
CA GLY A 243 -10.12 -8.25 1.31
C GLY A 243 -11.07 -9.31 0.78
N ALA A 244 -10.88 -9.75 -0.45
CA ALA A 244 -11.74 -10.75 -1.08
C ALA A 244 -11.05 -11.54 -2.18
N VAL A 245 -11.62 -12.70 -2.50
CA VAL A 245 -11.22 -13.56 -3.62
C VAL A 245 -12.42 -13.81 -4.54
N VAL A 246 -12.21 -13.60 -5.84
CA VAL A 246 -13.25 -13.72 -6.86
C VAL A 246 -12.76 -14.49 -8.08
N ASP A 247 -13.70 -15.03 -8.83
CA ASP A 247 -13.50 -15.64 -10.15
C ASP A 247 -14.56 -15.12 -11.14
N GLY A 248 -14.47 -15.51 -12.41
CA GLY A 248 -15.47 -15.12 -13.42
C GLY A 248 -16.91 -15.63 -13.14
N GLY A 249 -17.11 -16.56 -12.21
CA GLY A 249 -18.41 -17.08 -11.81
C GLY A 249 -19.05 -16.36 -10.62
N THR A 250 -18.30 -15.49 -9.93
CA THR A 250 -18.70 -14.91 -8.64
C THR A 250 -20.00 -14.13 -8.71
N LEU A 251 -20.13 -13.23 -9.68
CA LEU A 251 -21.35 -12.41 -9.81
C LEU A 251 -22.60 -13.25 -10.11
N ALA A 252 -22.45 -14.36 -10.84
CA ALA A 252 -23.56 -15.27 -11.11
C ALA A 252 -23.98 -16.07 -9.88
N ARG A 253 -23.03 -16.35 -8.97
CA ARG A 253 -23.31 -17.05 -7.71
C ARG A 253 -24.01 -16.16 -6.69
N LEU A 254 -23.67 -14.87 -6.63
CA LEU A 254 -24.23 -13.94 -5.64
C LEU A 254 -25.52 -13.26 -6.14
N GLY A 255 -25.63 -12.96 -7.43
CA GLY A 255 -26.75 -12.16 -7.96
C GLY A 255 -26.65 -10.69 -7.54
N GLY A 256 -27.78 -9.98 -7.48
CA GLY A 256 -27.86 -8.57 -7.06
C GLY A 256 -27.28 -7.55 -8.05
N ASP A 257 -27.43 -6.26 -7.72
CA ASP A 257 -26.92 -5.15 -8.53
C ASP A 257 -25.49 -4.74 -8.09
N VAL A 258 -24.51 -5.33 -8.77
CA VAL A 258 -23.09 -4.98 -8.57
C VAL A 258 -22.76 -3.56 -9.03
N THR A 259 -23.53 -2.99 -9.96
CA THR A 259 -23.29 -1.64 -10.48
C THR A 259 -23.59 -0.62 -9.41
N GLU A 260 -24.75 -0.78 -8.74
CA GLU A 260 -25.14 0.03 -7.59
C GLU A 260 -24.13 -0.09 -6.45
N SER A 261 -23.66 -1.32 -6.18
CA SER A 261 -22.69 -1.58 -5.11
C SER A 261 -21.36 -0.84 -5.36
N LEU A 262 -20.80 -0.90 -6.58
CA LEU A 262 -19.59 -0.16 -6.91
C LEU A 262 -19.83 1.36 -6.94
N GLN A 263 -20.97 1.84 -7.44
CA GLN A 263 -21.27 3.28 -7.47
C GLN A 263 -21.31 3.89 -6.07
N HIS A 264 -21.79 3.14 -5.08
CA HIS A 264 -21.87 3.60 -3.69
C HIS A 264 -20.67 3.19 -2.82
N HIS A 265 -19.62 2.58 -3.39
CA HIS A 265 -18.48 2.03 -2.63
C HIS A 265 -18.90 1.03 -1.54
N ASP A 266 -19.89 0.20 -1.85
CA ASP A 266 -20.49 -0.80 -0.96
C ASP A 266 -20.04 -2.22 -1.28
N ALA A 267 -18.75 -2.41 -1.59
CA ALA A 267 -18.21 -3.70 -1.98
C ALA A 267 -18.35 -4.77 -0.88
N TYR A 268 -18.32 -4.36 0.40
CA TYR A 268 -18.41 -5.26 1.54
C TYR A 268 -19.73 -6.03 1.55
N HIS A 269 -20.87 -5.34 1.53
CA HIS A 269 -22.17 -6.01 1.64
C HIS A 269 -22.44 -6.89 0.40
N TYR A 270 -21.99 -6.46 -0.78
CA TYR A 270 -22.11 -7.29 -1.98
C TYR A 270 -21.32 -8.60 -1.83
N LEU A 271 -20.07 -8.52 -1.36
CA LEU A 271 -19.18 -9.68 -1.21
C LEU A 271 -19.47 -10.49 0.07
N GLU A 272 -20.16 -9.95 1.07
CA GLU A 272 -20.58 -10.67 2.28
C GLU A 272 -21.66 -11.72 1.99
N GLN A 273 -22.41 -11.54 0.89
CA GLN A 273 -23.39 -12.52 0.43
C GLN A 273 -22.77 -13.92 0.33
N VAL A 274 -23.58 -14.92 0.69
CA VAL A 274 -23.19 -16.33 0.59
C VAL A 274 -23.71 -16.91 -0.73
N ASP A 275 -22.84 -17.64 -1.42
CA ASP A 275 -23.22 -18.40 -2.60
C ASP A 275 -24.11 -19.62 -2.25
N PRO A 276 -24.68 -20.33 -3.23
CA PRO A 276 -25.51 -21.51 -2.97
C PRO A 276 -24.78 -22.67 -2.26
N GLN A 277 -23.46 -22.60 -2.13
CA GLN A 277 -22.63 -23.55 -1.39
C GLN A 277 -22.33 -23.07 0.04
N GLY A 278 -22.82 -21.89 0.44
CA GLY A 278 -22.62 -21.30 1.76
C GLY A 278 -21.30 -20.54 1.93
N ASN A 279 -20.60 -20.20 0.83
CA ASN A 279 -19.33 -19.49 0.89
C ASN A 279 -19.49 -18.02 0.54
N SER A 280 -18.76 -17.15 1.24
CA SER A 280 -18.60 -15.74 0.90
C SER A 280 -17.24 -15.51 0.22
N PRO A 281 -17.15 -14.62 -0.79
CA PRO A 281 -15.88 -14.14 -1.34
C PRO A 281 -14.95 -13.42 -0.35
N LEU A 282 -15.46 -12.93 0.78
CA LEU A 282 -14.65 -12.16 1.73
C LEU A 282 -13.56 -13.02 2.35
N ILE A 283 -12.36 -12.47 2.44
CA ILE A 283 -11.23 -13.09 3.15
C ILE A 283 -11.18 -12.48 4.54
N ARG A 284 -11.49 -13.28 5.56
CA ARG A 284 -11.47 -12.87 6.97
C ARG A 284 -10.34 -13.59 7.70
N THR A 285 -9.22 -12.89 7.86
CA THR A 285 -8.06 -13.40 8.61
C THR A 285 -8.15 -13.09 10.10
N GLY A 286 -8.95 -12.08 10.48
CA GLY A 286 -8.79 -11.37 11.74
C GLY A 286 -7.51 -10.51 11.76
N PRO A 287 -7.28 -9.73 12.83
CA PRO A 287 -6.09 -8.90 12.95
C PRO A 287 -4.83 -9.77 12.97
N THR A 288 -3.90 -9.49 12.07
CA THR A 288 -2.67 -10.30 11.92
C THR A 288 -1.56 -9.88 12.87
N GLY A 289 -1.64 -8.67 13.43
CA GLY A 289 -0.60 -8.08 14.29
C GLY A 289 0.61 -7.53 13.52
N THR A 290 0.53 -7.40 12.20
CA THR A 290 1.55 -6.79 11.33
C THR A 290 0.88 -5.88 10.30
N ASN A 291 1.62 -4.98 9.65
CA ASN A 291 1.15 -4.27 8.47
C ASN A 291 2.33 -3.98 7.54
N VAL A 292 2.25 -4.49 6.33
CA VAL A 292 3.21 -4.26 5.25
C VAL A 292 2.49 -3.99 3.93
N ALA A 293 1.37 -3.26 3.99
CA ALA A 293 0.48 -2.91 2.88
C ALA A 293 -0.28 -4.13 2.28
N ASP A 294 -0.64 -4.07 0.99
CA ASP A 294 -1.50 -5.05 0.33
C ASP A 294 -0.71 -6.06 -0.54
N ILE A 295 -1.30 -7.23 -0.75
CA ILE A 295 -0.90 -8.22 -1.77
C ILE A 295 -2.08 -8.45 -2.71
N MET A 296 -1.82 -8.40 -4.02
CA MET A 296 -2.79 -8.61 -5.10
C MET A 296 -2.29 -9.77 -5.97
N MET A 297 -3.16 -10.72 -6.27
CA MET A 297 -2.85 -11.93 -7.07
C MET A 297 -3.97 -12.28 -8.04
#